data_AF-A0A1S4AIV5-F1
#
_entry.id   AF-A0A1S4AIV5-F1
#
_cell.length_a   1.000
_cell.length_b   1.000
_cell.length_c   1.000
_cell.angle_alpha   90.00
_cell.angle_beta   90.00
_cell.angle_gamma   90.00
#
_symmetry.space_group_name_H-M   'P 1'
#
loop_
_entity.id
_entity.type
_entity.pdbx_description
1 polymer ?
#
loop_
_entity_poly.entity_id
_entity_poly.type
_entity_poly.pdbx_seq_one_letter_code
_entity_poly.pdbx_strand_id
1 'polypeptide(L)'
;MESIHSEMYSLLLETCIKDSRQKNKLFNAIESIPCVSRKAKWALNLIQSSSSFAERLVAIACVEGIFFSGSFCAIFWLKKSGLMPGLTFSNELISRDEGLHSDFACLLYSFLRKQLTRQKVHQIVHEAVEIETEFVCDALPCALIGMNAELMSYIRVRQEV
;
A
#
# COMPACT_ATOMS: atom_id res chain seq x y z
N MET A 1 6.00 11.07 -11.51
CA MET A 1 6.45 9.72 -11.11
C MET A 1 5.23 8.83 -10.94
N GLU A 2 4.32 9.13 -10.02
CA GLU A 2 3.04 8.42 -9.84
C GLU A 2 2.20 8.16 -11.11
N SER A 3 2.16 9.12 -12.05
CA SER A 3 1.46 8.90 -13.33
C SER A 3 2.05 7.73 -14.14
N ILE A 4 3.36 7.52 -14.06
CA ILE A 4 4.06 6.41 -14.70
C ILE A 4 3.75 5.11 -13.94
N HIS A 5 3.65 5.13 -12.61
CA HIS A 5 3.22 3.96 -11.84
C HIS A 5 1.82 3.49 -12.29
N SER A 6 0.88 4.43 -12.42
CA SER A 6 -0.47 4.16 -12.90
C SER A 6 -0.50 3.59 -14.32
N GLU A 7 0.31 4.13 -15.24
CA GLU A 7 0.45 3.62 -16.60
C GLU A 7 1.02 2.19 -16.59
N MET A 8 2.08 1.95 -15.81
CA MET A 8 2.70 0.63 -15.69
C MET A 8 1.72 -0.42 -15.16
N TYR A 9 0.94 -0.10 -14.12
CA TYR A 9 -0.11 -1.01 -13.62
C TYR A 9 -1.22 -1.25 -14.63
N SER A 10 -1.61 -0.22 -15.39
CA SER A 10 -2.62 -0.36 -16.45
C SER A 10 -2.13 -1.30 -17.56
N LEU A 11 -0.89 -1.13 -18.01
CA LEU A 11 -0.25 -2.00 -19.00
C LEU A 11 -0.12 -3.44 -18.51
N LEU A 12 0.24 -3.65 -17.24
CA LEU A 12 0.31 -4.98 -16.62
C LEU A 12 -1.07 -5.65 -16.57
N LEU A 13 -2.11 -4.92 -16.15
CA LEU A 13 -3.49 -5.43 -16.14
C LEU A 13 -3.96 -5.79 -17.56
N GLU A 14 -3.66 -4.95 -18.55
CA GLU A 14 -4.01 -5.23 -19.94
C GLU A 14 -3.32 -6.47 -20.50
N THR A 15 -2.06 -6.67 -20.12
CA THR A 15 -1.24 -7.79 -20.57
C THR A 15 -1.66 -9.11 -19.89
N CYS A 16 -1.95 -9.06 -18.58
CA CYS A 16 -2.25 -10.26 -17.79
C CYS A 16 -3.72 -10.68 -17.87
N ILE A 17 -4.66 -9.75 -18.09
CA ILE A 17 -6.10 -10.02 -18.01
C ILE A 17 -6.76 -9.75 -19.36
N LYS A 18 -7.11 -10.85 -20.04
CA LYS A 18 -7.76 -10.82 -21.36
C LYS A 18 -9.27 -10.61 -21.30
N ASP A 19 -9.93 -11.09 -20.24
CA ASP A 19 -11.38 -10.91 -20.10
C ASP A 19 -11.73 -9.47 -19.72
N SER A 20 -12.44 -8.79 -20.63
CA SER A 20 -12.89 -7.41 -20.44
C SER A 20 -13.83 -7.25 -19.24
N ARG A 21 -14.62 -8.27 -18.88
CA ARG A 21 -15.51 -8.18 -17.71
C ARG A 21 -14.71 -8.19 -16.41
N GLN A 22 -13.79 -9.15 -16.26
CA GLN A 22 -12.88 -9.20 -15.13
C GLN A 22 -12.01 -7.94 -15.04
N LYS A 23 -11.50 -7.44 -16.16
CA LYS A 23 -10.75 -6.19 -16.24
C LYS A 23 -11.56 -4.99 -15.73
N ASN A 24 -12.80 -4.81 -16.20
CA ASN A 24 -13.69 -3.75 -15.73
C ASN A 24 -13.98 -3.86 -14.23
N LYS A 25 -14.16 -5.07 -13.69
CA LYS A 25 -14.34 -5.27 -12.26
C LYS A 25 -13.12 -4.79 -11.46
N LEU A 26 -11.91 -5.12 -11.93
CA LEU A 26 -10.65 -4.76 -11.26
C LEU A 26 -10.34 -3.26 -11.36
N PHE A 27 -10.67 -2.61 -12.49
CA PHE A 27 -10.57 -1.15 -12.57
C PHE A 27 -11.53 -0.44 -11.62
N ASN A 28 -12.69 -1.03 -11.35
CA ASN A 28 -13.68 -0.52 -10.39
C ASN A 28 -13.55 -1.23 -9.02
N ALA A 29 -12.32 -1.63 -8.63
CA ALA A 29 -12.08 -2.35 -7.38
C ALA A 29 -12.49 -1.57 -6.12
N ILE A 30 -12.44 -0.23 -6.15
CA ILE A 30 -12.87 0.62 -5.03
C ILE A 30 -14.36 0.42 -4.71
N GLU A 31 -15.18 0.15 -5.74
CA GLU A 31 -16.62 -0.08 -5.60
C GLU A 31 -16.96 -1.56 -5.37
N SER A 32 -16.13 -2.47 -5.89
CA SER A 32 -16.44 -3.90 -5.96
C SER A 32 -15.67 -4.80 -4.99
N ILE A 33 -14.62 -4.30 -4.34
CA ILE A 33 -13.78 -5.05 -3.39
C ILE A 33 -13.78 -4.35 -2.03
N PRO A 34 -14.38 -4.95 -0.98
CA PRO A 34 -14.55 -4.31 0.33
C PRO A 34 -13.26 -3.79 0.97
N CYS A 35 -12.18 -4.56 0.97
CA CYS A 35 -10.90 -4.15 1.58
C CYS A 35 -10.24 -2.98 0.84
N VAL A 36 -10.42 -2.89 -0.50
CA VAL A 36 -9.98 -1.72 -1.31
C VAL A 36 -10.83 -0.50 -0.99
N SER A 37 -12.16 -0.69 -0.86
CA SER A 37 -13.08 0.39 -0.46
C SER A 37 -12.71 0.97 0.92
N ARG A 38 -12.33 0.13 1.89
CA ARG A 38 -11.91 0.59 3.22
C ARG A 38 -10.63 1.42 3.17
N LYS A 39 -9.60 0.99 2.42
CA LYS A 39 -8.39 1.80 2.20
C LYS A 39 -8.72 3.17 1.62
N ALA A 40 -9.54 3.21 0.57
CA ALA A 40 -9.95 4.46 -0.08
C ALA A 40 -10.69 5.38 0.89
N LYS A 41 -11.64 4.84 1.68
CA LYS A 41 -12.38 5.61 2.69
C LYS A 41 -11.47 6.17 3.78
N TRP A 42 -10.53 5.38 4.29
CA TRP A 42 -9.57 5.84 5.29
C TRP A 42 -8.72 7.02 4.77
N ALA A 43 -8.19 6.89 3.55
CA ALA A 43 -7.43 7.97 2.91
C ALA A 43 -8.29 9.22 2.66
N LEU A 44 -9.51 9.06 2.13
CA LEU A 44 -10.43 10.18 1.88
C LEU A 44 -10.81 10.92 3.17
N ASN A 45 -11.08 10.19 4.26
CA ASN A 45 -11.41 10.79 5.55
C ASN A 45 -10.27 11.69 6.07
N LEU A 46 -9.02 11.34 5.82
CA LEU A 46 -7.86 12.12 6.26
C LEU A 46 -7.62 13.35 5.37
N ILE A 47 -7.99 13.28 4.09
CA ILE A 47 -7.87 14.39 3.13
C ILE A 47 -9.03 15.39 3.30
N GLN A 48 -10.25 14.90 3.48
CA GLN A 48 -11.48 15.73 3.47
C GLN A 48 -11.87 16.27 4.85
N SER A 49 -11.28 15.76 5.92
CA SER A 49 -11.55 16.24 7.28
C SER A 49 -10.83 17.55 7.60
N SER A 50 -11.23 18.17 8.71
CA SER A 50 -10.53 19.29 9.34
C SER A 50 -9.19 18.90 10.00
N SER A 51 -8.59 17.77 9.60
CA SER A 51 -7.32 17.29 10.10
C SER A 51 -6.21 18.34 9.98
N SER A 52 -5.25 18.29 10.89
CA SER A 52 -4.08 19.16 10.85
C SER A 52 -3.12 18.74 9.74
N PHE A 53 -2.22 19.64 9.33
CA PHE A 53 -1.16 19.30 8.38
C PHE A 53 -0.26 18.16 8.91
N ALA A 54 0.00 18.12 10.22
CA ALA A 54 0.77 17.06 10.86
C ALA A 54 0.07 15.69 10.75
N GLU A 55 -1.26 15.63 10.95
CA GLU A 55 -2.05 14.40 10.75
C GLU A 55 -2.01 13.94 9.29
N ARG A 56 -2.15 14.86 8.34
CA ARG A 56 -2.05 14.52 6.91
C ARG A 56 -0.67 14.00 6.51
N LEU A 57 0.41 14.56 7.07
CA LEU A 57 1.76 14.05 6.78
C LEU A 57 1.98 12.63 7.29
N VAL A 58 1.53 12.32 8.52
CA VAL A 58 1.60 10.94 9.05
C VAL A 58 0.73 10.00 8.23
N ALA A 59 -0.47 10.45 7.83
CA ALA A 59 -1.35 9.69 6.96
C ALA A 59 -0.71 9.37 5.61
N ILE A 60 -0.10 10.37 4.95
CA ILE A 60 0.60 10.19 3.68
C ILE A 60 1.77 9.21 3.85
N ALA A 61 2.57 9.34 4.91
CA ALA A 61 3.65 8.40 5.19
C ALA A 61 3.13 6.95 5.31
N CYS A 62 1.93 6.75 5.87
CA CYS A 62 1.28 5.44 5.92
C CYS A 62 0.75 4.97 4.56
N VAL A 63 0.24 5.86 3.71
CA VAL A 63 -0.22 5.51 2.35
C VAL A 63 0.96 5.05 1.49
N GLU A 64 2.08 5.77 1.51
CA GLU A 64 3.26 5.45 0.70
C GLU A 64 4.06 4.28 1.32
N GLY A 65 4.08 4.18 2.65
CA GLY A 65 4.95 3.25 3.37
C GLY A 65 4.29 1.97 3.90
N ILE A 66 3.00 1.99 4.24
CA ILE A 66 2.31 0.83 4.86
C ILE A 66 1.33 0.22 3.88
N PHE A 67 0.48 1.03 3.25
CA PHE A 67 -0.41 0.51 2.23
C PHE A 67 0.39 -0.05 1.05
N PHE A 68 -0.10 -1.17 0.52
CA PHE A 68 0.53 -1.93 -0.57
C PHE A 68 1.86 -2.61 -0.23
N SER A 69 2.40 -2.44 0.99
CA SER A 69 3.62 -3.15 1.41
C SER A 69 3.47 -4.67 1.32
N GLY A 70 2.28 -5.21 1.58
CA GLY A 70 1.98 -6.63 1.40
C GLY A 70 1.99 -7.06 -0.07
N SER A 71 1.43 -6.24 -0.97
CA SER A 71 1.47 -6.49 -2.42
C SER A 71 2.90 -6.50 -2.95
N PHE A 72 3.73 -5.52 -2.56
CA PHE A 72 5.13 -5.47 -2.95
C PHE A 72 5.89 -6.71 -2.50
N CYS A 73 5.67 -7.15 -1.25
CA CYS A 73 6.26 -8.37 -0.71
C CYS A 73 5.83 -9.61 -1.50
N ALA A 74 4.53 -9.74 -1.82
CA ALA A 74 4.01 -10.85 -2.60
C ALA A 74 4.60 -10.92 -4.01
N ILE A 75 4.83 -9.79 -4.67
CA ILE A 75 5.47 -9.76 -5.98
C ILE A 75 6.98 -10.07 -5.88
N PHE A 76 7.67 -9.62 -4.83
CA PHE A 76 9.06 -10.03 -4.58
C PHE A 76 9.19 -11.54 -4.33
N TRP A 77 8.16 -12.18 -3.77
CA TRP A 77 8.12 -13.63 -3.66
C TRP A 77 8.11 -14.33 -5.03
N LEU A 78 7.39 -13.78 -6.02
CA LEU A 78 7.44 -14.28 -7.40
C LEU A 78 8.83 -14.12 -8.02
N LYS A 79 9.53 -13.00 -7.71
CA LYS A 79 10.93 -12.78 -8.13
C LYS A 79 11.85 -13.88 -7.61
N LYS A 80 11.70 -14.26 -6.34
CA LYS A 80 12.48 -15.36 -5.73
C LYS A 80 12.27 -16.69 -6.47
N SER A 81 11.07 -16.91 -6.99
CA SER A 81 10.73 -18.09 -7.80
C SER A 81 11.12 -17.97 -9.28
N GLY A 82 11.75 -16.87 -9.70
CA GLY A 82 12.15 -16.63 -11.09
C GLY A 82 10.98 -16.38 -12.05
N LEU A 83 9.82 -15.96 -11.54
CA LEU A 83 8.61 -15.77 -12.33
C LEU A 83 8.35 -14.30 -12.65
N MET A 84 7.67 -14.06 -13.78
CA MET A 84 7.15 -12.74 -14.19
C MET A 84 8.20 -11.60 -14.15
N PRO A 85 9.33 -11.71 -14.88
CA PRO A 85 10.44 -10.78 -14.77
C PRO A 85 10.04 -9.31 -14.99
N GLY A 86 9.15 -9.04 -15.96
CA GLY A 86 8.63 -7.69 -16.22
C GLY A 86 7.86 -7.10 -15.03
N LEU A 87 6.98 -7.88 -14.40
CA LEU A 87 6.23 -7.48 -13.20
C LEU A 87 7.17 -7.25 -12.02
N THR A 88 8.12 -8.17 -11.80
CA THR A 88 9.01 -8.08 -10.64
C THR A 88 10.00 -6.92 -10.75
N PHE A 89 10.41 -6.58 -11.97
CA PHE A 89 11.29 -5.45 -12.22
C PHE A 89 10.57 -4.12 -12.02
N SER A 90 9.36 -3.96 -12.57
CA SER A 90 8.56 -2.75 -12.33
C SER A 90 8.22 -2.59 -10.85
N ASN A 91 7.92 -3.69 -10.14
CA ASN A 91 7.69 -3.69 -8.70
C ASN A 91 8.90 -3.20 -7.89
N GLU A 92 10.12 -3.56 -8.28
CA GLU A 92 11.33 -3.08 -7.62
C GLU A 92 11.52 -1.56 -7.79
N LEU A 93 11.25 -1.05 -8.99
CA LEU A 93 11.33 0.39 -9.26
C LEU A 93 10.26 1.16 -8.50
N ILE A 94 9.01 0.70 -8.56
CA ILE A 94 7.88 1.37 -7.89
C ILE A 94 8.09 1.31 -6.36
N SER A 95 8.39 0.14 -5.79
CA SER A 95 8.58 0.04 -4.32
C SER A 95 9.76 0.87 -3.78
N ARG A 96 10.83 1.04 -4.58
CA ARG A 96 11.90 1.99 -4.25
C ARG A 96 11.38 3.42 -4.21
N ASP A 97 10.62 3.79 -5.22
CA ASP A 97 10.06 5.12 -5.39
C ASP A 97 9.07 5.47 -4.26
N GLU A 98 8.17 4.54 -3.90
CA GLU A 98 7.27 4.68 -2.74
C GLU A 98 8.05 4.81 -1.41
N GLY A 99 9.17 4.09 -1.30
CA GLY A 99 10.08 4.23 -0.15
C GLY A 99 10.62 5.65 -0.01
N LEU A 100 11.05 6.26 -1.12
CA LEU A 100 11.51 7.66 -1.13
C LEU A 100 10.39 8.65 -0.77
N HIS A 101 9.16 8.40 -1.19
CA HIS A 101 8.02 9.25 -0.83
C HIS A 101 7.69 9.17 0.67
N SER A 102 7.69 7.95 1.23
CA SER A 102 7.48 7.74 2.66
C SER A 102 8.58 8.41 3.50
N ASP A 103 9.85 8.23 3.12
CA ASP A 103 10.99 8.89 3.78
C ASP A 103 10.88 10.42 3.71
N PHE A 104 10.45 10.95 2.57
CA PHE A 104 10.25 12.39 2.40
C PHE A 104 9.13 12.93 3.30
N ALA A 105 8.01 12.20 3.45
CA ALA A 105 6.94 12.57 4.37
C ALA A 105 7.42 12.58 5.83
N CYS A 106 8.20 11.57 6.23
CA CYS A 106 8.84 11.51 7.54
C CYS A 106 9.81 12.68 7.78
N LEU A 107 10.62 13.01 6.77
CA LEU A 107 11.55 14.14 6.82
C LEU A 107 10.80 15.46 6.99
N LEU A 108 9.74 15.71 6.20
CA LEU A 108 8.92 16.90 6.35
C LEU A 108 8.27 16.99 7.74
N TYR A 109 7.80 15.86 8.28
CA TYR A 109 7.24 15.80 9.63
C TYR A 109 8.27 16.17 10.71
N SER A 110 9.54 15.79 10.52
CA SER A 110 10.62 16.12 11.46
C SER A 110 10.87 17.64 11.58
N PHE A 111 10.57 18.41 10.53
CA PHE A 111 10.70 19.86 10.51
C PHE A 111 9.51 20.61 11.12
N LEU A 112 8.44 19.91 11.52
CA LEU A 112 7.28 20.55 12.13
C LEU A 112 7.60 21.06 13.53
N ARG A 113 7.29 22.34 13.79
CA ARG A 113 7.37 22.92 15.14
C ARG A 113 6.34 22.32 16.10
N LYS A 114 5.16 21.97 15.59
CA LYS A 114 4.07 21.36 16.35
C LYS A 114 3.76 19.97 15.79
N GLN A 115 4.43 18.98 16.34
CA GLN A 115 4.19 17.57 16.05
C GLN A 115 2.97 17.05 16.82
N LEU A 116 2.42 15.93 16.36
CA LEU A 116 1.38 15.21 17.06
C LEU A 116 1.92 14.53 18.31
N THR A 117 1.02 14.20 19.23
CA THR A 117 1.37 13.32 20.34
C THR A 117 1.73 11.93 19.81
N ARG A 118 2.64 11.24 20.49
CA ARG A 118 3.03 9.86 20.14
C ARG A 118 1.82 8.93 20.05
N GLN A 119 0.85 9.12 20.95
CA GLN A 119 -0.41 8.36 20.96
C GLN A 119 -1.20 8.55 19.66
N LYS A 120 -1.29 9.78 19.14
CA LYS A 120 -2.02 10.07 17.91
C LYS A 120 -1.29 9.50 16.68
N VAL A 121 0.04 9.61 16.63
CA VAL A 121 0.84 8.96 15.58
C VAL A 121 0.62 7.46 15.59
N HIS A 122 0.74 6.82 16.75
CA HIS A 122 0.56 5.38 16.90
C HIS A 122 -0.85 4.94 16.50
N GLN A 123 -1.89 5.73 16.83
CA GLN A 123 -3.25 5.46 16.39
C GLN A 123 -3.36 5.41 14.86
N ILE A 124 -2.85 6.44 14.16
CA ILE A 124 -2.93 6.52 12.69
C ILE A 124 -2.19 5.33 12.05
N VAL A 125 -0.98 5.03 12.54
CA VAL A 125 -0.16 3.91 12.05
C VAL A 125 -0.85 2.57 12.31
N HIS A 126 -1.43 2.39 13.50
CA HIS A 126 -2.14 1.15 13.86
C HIS A 126 -3.34 0.90 12.95
N GLU A 127 -4.18 1.91 12.72
CA GLU A 127 -5.32 1.82 11.81
C GLU A 127 -4.86 1.43 10.39
N ALA A 128 -3.78 2.05 9.88
CA ALA A 128 -3.23 1.72 8.57
C ALA A 128 -2.71 0.27 8.49
N VAL A 129 -2.02 -0.21 9.53
CA VAL A 129 -1.53 -1.59 9.63
C VAL A 129 -2.68 -2.60 9.65
N GLU A 130 -3.75 -2.33 10.40
CA GLU A 130 -4.92 -3.21 10.45
C GLU A 130 -5.61 -3.32 9.08
N ILE A 131 -5.78 -2.19 8.40
CA ILE A 131 -6.39 -2.14 7.07
C ILE A 131 -5.52 -2.88 6.03
N GLU A 132 -4.20 -2.70 6.06
CA GLU A 132 -3.30 -3.43 5.17
C GLU A 132 -3.29 -4.92 5.48
N THR A 133 -3.32 -5.30 6.76
CA THR A 133 -3.37 -6.71 7.18
C THR A 133 -4.65 -7.38 6.66
N GLU A 134 -5.81 -6.72 6.79
CA GLU A 134 -7.07 -7.20 6.21
C GLU A 134 -6.96 -7.35 4.70
N PHE A 135 -6.42 -6.34 4.01
CA PHE A 135 -6.24 -6.39 2.55
C PHE A 135 -5.38 -7.58 2.13
N VAL A 136 -4.24 -7.82 2.80
CA VAL A 136 -3.37 -8.95 2.47
C VAL A 136 -4.09 -10.26 2.75
N CYS A 137 -4.72 -10.45 3.91
CA CYS A 137 -5.38 -11.70 4.25
C CYS A 137 -6.59 -12.02 3.34
N ASP A 138 -7.37 -11.00 2.96
CA ASP A 138 -8.61 -11.18 2.18
C ASP A 138 -8.35 -11.20 0.67
N ALA A 139 -7.55 -10.27 0.16
CA ALA A 139 -7.33 -10.09 -1.29
C ALA A 139 -6.15 -10.91 -1.82
N LEU A 140 -5.18 -11.25 -0.97
CA LEU A 140 -3.99 -12.04 -1.30
C LEU A 140 -3.95 -13.26 -0.38
N PRO A 141 -4.73 -14.33 -0.63
CA PRO A 141 -4.61 -15.53 0.17
C PRO A 141 -3.19 -16.06 0.02
N CYS A 142 -2.33 -15.79 0.99
CA CYS A 142 -0.88 -15.96 0.88
C CYS A 142 -0.52 -17.43 0.58
N ALA A 143 -1.41 -18.35 0.99
CA ALA A 143 -1.37 -19.76 0.65
C ALA A 143 -1.41 -20.04 -0.86
N LEU A 144 -2.12 -19.24 -1.67
CA LEU A 144 -2.23 -19.41 -3.14
C LEU A 144 -0.91 -19.16 -3.87
N ILE A 145 0.01 -18.40 -3.28
CA ILE A 145 1.35 -18.11 -3.84
C ILE A 145 2.47 -18.83 -3.07
N GLY A 146 2.13 -19.73 -2.15
CA GLY A 146 3.10 -20.47 -1.33
C GLY A 146 3.78 -19.64 -0.24
N MET A 147 3.19 -18.50 0.15
CA MET A 147 3.65 -17.67 1.26
C MET A 147 2.94 -18.07 2.56
N ASN A 148 3.65 -17.98 3.68
CA ASN A 148 3.04 -18.19 5.00
C ASN A 148 2.30 -16.91 5.43
N ALA A 149 0.98 -17.01 5.62
CA ALA A 149 0.13 -15.91 6.07
C ALA A 149 0.57 -15.34 7.44
N GLU A 150 1.07 -16.19 8.35
CA GLU A 150 1.60 -15.75 9.64
C GLU A 150 2.89 -14.93 9.48
N LEU A 151 3.73 -15.25 8.50
CA LEU A 151 4.93 -14.45 8.20
C LEU A 151 4.60 -13.15 7.45
N MET A 152 3.50 -13.14 6.69
CA MET A 152 2.97 -11.93 6.05
C MET A 152 2.38 -10.93 7.04
N SER A 153 2.21 -11.32 8.30
CA SER A 153 2.09 -10.39 9.45
C SER A 153 3.32 -9.48 9.62
N TYR A 154 4.36 -9.57 8.78
CA TYR A 154 5.50 -8.65 8.70
C TYR A 154 5.10 -7.17 8.76
N ILE A 155 3.90 -6.80 8.30
CA ILE A 155 3.35 -5.44 8.43
C ILE A 155 3.34 -4.97 9.90
N ARG A 156 3.15 -5.87 10.87
CA ARG A 156 3.22 -5.56 12.32
C ARG A 156 4.63 -5.19 12.78
N VAL A 157 5.68 -5.70 12.14
CA VAL A 157 7.08 -5.42 12.52
C VAL A 157 7.48 -3.97 12.23
N ARG A 158 6.81 -3.29 11.28
CA ARG A 158 7.02 -1.85 11.02
C ARG A 158 6.48 -0.91 12.13
N GLN A 159 5.84 -1.43 13.18
CA GLN A 159 5.39 -0.61 14.31
C GLN A 159 6.48 -0.31 15.35
N GLU A 160 7.62 -1.01 15.33
CA GLU A 160 8.65 -0.93 16.38
C GLU A 160 9.84 0.00 16.07
N VAL A 161 9.79 0.80 15.00
CA VAL A 161 10.84 1.76 14.64
C VAL A 161 10.33 3.19 14.71
#